data_AF-A0A8T5MT48-F1
#
_entry.id   AF-A0A8T5MT48-F1
#
_cell.length_a   1.000
_cell.length_b   1.000
_cell.length_c   1.000
_cell.angle_alpha   90.00
_cell.angle_beta   90.00
_cell.angle_gamma   90.00
#
_symmetry.space_group_name_H-M   'P 1'
#
loop_
_entity.id
_entity.type
_entity.pdbx_description
1 polymer ?
#
loop_
_entity_poly.entity_id
_entity_poly.type
_entity_poly.pdbx_seq_one_letter_code
_entity_poly.pdbx_strand_id
1 'polypeptide(L)'
;MKEKYIPVYSEGEIIVKFKDGLGEEFAKDFARQLGYENLEKNFVIGYTIKTKKGEEEKAIKKFIGYSEFVEFVERRDIKYEKRLELSQTLQEEVREIEDVCCEVADKKFKKNLEKLIKKIKNYHDPD
;
A
#
# COMPACT_ATOMS: atom_id res chain seq x y z
N MET A 1 2.45 21.38 15.96
CA MET A 1 3.32 21.15 14.78
C MET A 1 2.85 19.84 14.16
N LYS A 2 2.66 19.75 12.84
CA LYS A 2 2.43 18.43 12.22
C LYS A 2 3.73 17.65 12.37
N GLU A 3 3.71 16.55 13.12
CA GLU A 3 4.88 15.68 13.24
C GLU A 3 5.33 15.24 11.84
N LYS A 4 6.63 15.37 11.58
CA LYS A 4 7.21 14.95 10.31
C LYS A 4 7.13 13.43 10.23
N TYR A 5 6.61 12.92 9.12
CA TYR A 5 6.54 11.47 8.90
C TYR A 5 7.95 10.85 8.89
N ILE A 6 8.13 9.77 9.64
CA ILE A 6 9.34 8.95 9.67
C ILE A 6 8.98 7.58 9.10
N PRO A 7 9.56 7.17 7.95
CA PRO A 7 9.30 5.87 7.34
C PRO A 7 9.90 4.74 8.16
N VAL A 8 9.30 3.56 8.10
CA VAL A 8 9.83 2.34 8.72
C VAL A 8 9.97 1.28 7.64
N TYR A 9 11.19 1.10 7.16
CA TYR A 9 11.45 0.21 6.03
C TYR A 9 11.61 -1.25 6.45
N SER A 10 11.06 -2.15 5.65
CA SER A 10 11.37 -3.58 5.72
C SER A 10 12.75 -3.84 5.10
N GLU A 11 13.66 -4.44 5.86
CA GLU A 11 14.97 -4.82 5.34
C GLU A 11 14.87 -6.03 4.40
N GLY A 12 15.59 -5.98 3.28
CA GLY A 12 15.58 -7.04 2.28
C GLY A 12 14.34 -7.04 1.40
N GLU A 13 13.57 -5.95 1.36
CA GLU A 13 12.35 -5.86 0.56
C GLU A 13 12.21 -4.48 -0.10
N ILE A 14 11.74 -4.49 -1.34
CA ILE A 14 11.35 -3.28 -2.08
C ILE A 14 9.93 -3.45 -2.61
N ILE A 15 9.28 -2.33 -2.92
CA ILE A 15 8.04 -2.31 -3.70
C ILE A 15 8.32 -1.81 -5.10
N VAL A 16 7.75 -2.52 -6.08
CA VAL A 16 7.73 -2.12 -7.48
C VAL A 16 6.29 -2.06 -7.96
N LYS A 17 5.89 -0.91 -8.49
CA LYS A 17 4.64 -0.79 -9.24
C LYS A 17 4.96 -0.78 -10.73
N PHE A 18 4.41 -1.74 -11.46
CA PHE A 18 4.44 -1.76 -12.92
C PHE A 18 3.29 -0.92 -13.47
N LYS A 19 3.47 -0.38 -14.67
CA LYS A 19 2.41 0.37 -15.35
C LYS A 19 1.19 -0.50 -15.63
N ASP A 20 0.03 0.16 -15.68
CA ASP A 20 -1.25 -0.48 -15.95
C ASP A 20 -1.22 -1.27 -17.27
N GLY A 21 -1.92 -2.41 -17.29
CA GLY A 21 -2.04 -3.27 -18.46
C GLY A 21 -0.94 -4.34 -18.62
N LEU A 22 0.14 -4.29 -17.85
CA LEU A 22 1.22 -5.30 -17.93
C LEU A 22 0.85 -6.63 -17.26
N GLY A 23 -0.06 -6.63 -16.29
CA GLY A 23 -0.56 -7.85 -15.66
C GLY A 23 0.45 -8.56 -14.74
N GLU A 24 0.00 -9.62 -14.07
CA GLU A 24 0.77 -10.32 -13.03
C GLU A 24 1.83 -11.27 -13.60
N GLU A 25 1.55 -11.93 -14.73
CA GLU A 25 2.51 -12.83 -15.38
C GLU A 25 3.75 -12.07 -15.86
N PHE A 26 3.56 -10.92 -16.51
CA PHE A 26 4.65 -10.04 -16.90
C PHE A 26 5.50 -9.63 -15.70
N ALA A 27 4.86 -9.18 -14.59
CA ALA A 27 5.59 -8.73 -13.40
C ALA A 27 6.49 -9.84 -12.83
N LYS A 28 5.97 -11.07 -12.76
CA LYS A 28 6.74 -12.24 -12.29
C LYS A 28 7.89 -12.57 -13.25
N ASP A 29 7.62 -12.63 -14.55
CA ASP A 29 8.63 -12.96 -15.55
C ASP A 29 9.73 -11.90 -15.64
N PHE A 30 9.35 -10.63 -15.61
CA PHE A 30 10.27 -9.51 -15.62
C PHE A 30 11.20 -9.52 -14.40
N ALA A 31 10.64 -9.69 -13.19
CA ALA A 31 11.45 -9.77 -11.98
C ALA A 31 12.40 -10.98 -12.00
N ARG A 32 11.93 -12.13 -12.49
CA ARG A 32 12.75 -13.34 -12.66
C ARG A 32 13.92 -13.10 -13.62
N GLN A 33 13.69 -12.43 -14.75
CA GLN A 33 14.75 -12.06 -15.70
C GLN A 33 15.79 -11.13 -15.06
N LEU A 34 15.39 -10.29 -14.10
CA LEU A 34 16.30 -9.45 -13.33
C LEU A 34 17.00 -10.16 -12.15
N GLY A 35 16.69 -11.45 -11.94
CA GLY A 35 17.28 -12.31 -10.93
C GLY A 35 16.52 -12.33 -9.59
N TYR A 36 15.23 -12.00 -9.58
CA TYR A 36 14.38 -11.99 -8.38
C TYR A 36 13.27 -13.04 -8.51
N GLU A 37 13.20 -13.96 -7.56
CA GLU A 37 12.29 -15.12 -7.64
C GLU A 37 11.03 -14.99 -6.78
N ASN A 38 11.09 -14.17 -5.71
CA ASN A 38 10.00 -14.04 -4.75
C ASN A 38 9.28 -12.72 -4.95
N LEU A 39 8.20 -12.77 -5.73
CA LEU A 39 7.33 -11.64 -6.01
C LEU A 39 5.97 -11.88 -5.34
N GLU A 40 5.64 -11.05 -4.37
CA GLU A 40 4.35 -11.10 -3.67
C GLU A 40 3.50 -9.90 -4.06
N LYS A 41 2.25 -10.14 -4.41
CA LYS A 41 1.33 -9.07 -4.82
C LYS A 41 0.84 -8.32 -3.58
N ASN A 42 1.16 -7.04 -3.49
CA ASN A 42 0.57 -6.10 -2.55
C ASN A 42 -0.55 -5.34 -3.26
N PHE A 43 -1.79 -5.78 -3.03
CA PHE A 43 -2.98 -5.24 -3.71
C PHE A 43 -3.20 -3.74 -3.53
N VAL A 44 -2.52 -3.12 -2.58
CA VAL A 44 -2.67 -1.71 -2.24
C VAL A 44 -1.66 -0.83 -3.01
N ILE A 45 -0.46 -1.35 -3.31
CA ILE A 45 0.70 -0.51 -3.68
C ILE A 45 1.44 -1.03 -4.91
N GLY A 46 1.52 -2.35 -5.12
CA GLY A 46 2.29 -2.94 -6.22
C GLY A 46 2.76 -4.36 -5.90
N TYR A 47 4.00 -4.67 -6.22
CA TYR A 47 4.60 -5.97 -5.96
C TYR A 47 5.78 -5.83 -5.01
N THR A 48 5.77 -6.65 -3.96
CA THR A 48 6.90 -6.80 -3.05
C THR A 48 7.92 -7.73 -3.66
N ILE A 49 9.17 -7.28 -3.73
CA ILE A 49 10.30 -8.08 -4.20
C ILE A 49 11.27 -8.29 -3.05
N LYS A 50 11.61 -9.55 -2.78
CA LYS A 50 12.67 -9.88 -1.82
C LYS A 50 14.05 -9.65 -2.42
N THR A 51 14.86 -8.87 -1.74
CA THR A 51 16.28 -8.62 -2.02
C THR A 51 17.13 -9.22 -0.92
N LYS A 52 18.45 -9.26 -1.11
CA LYS A 52 19.36 -9.43 0.02
C LYS A 52 19.30 -8.17 0.89
N LYS A 53 19.42 -8.34 2.21
CA LYS A 53 19.51 -7.22 3.15
C LYS A 53 20.69 -6.32 2.78
N GLY A 54 20.46 -5.02 2.67
CA GLY A 54 21.45 -4.03 2.27
C GLY A 54 21.66 -3.88 0.76
N GLU A 55 20.99 -4.68 -0.07
CA GLU A 55 21.02 -4.56 -1.54
C GLU A 55 19.79 -3.85 -2.14
N GLU A 56 18.91 -3.30 -1.31
CA GLU A 56 17.64 -2.66 -1.72
C GLU A 56 17.90 -1.53 -2.72
N GLU A 57 18.88 -0.67 -2.42
CA GLU A 57 19.24 0.48 -3.28
C GLU A 57 19.73 0.05 -4.67
N LYS A 58 20.47 -1.06 -4.72
CA LYS A 58 20.95 -1.63 -5.98
C LYS A 58 19.79 -2.21 -6.78
N ALA A 59 18.84 -2.86 -6.12
CA ALA A 59 17.63 -3.36 -6.75
C ALA A 59 16.78 -2.21 -7.30
N ILE A 60 16.53 -1.17 -6.50
CA ILE A 60 15.80 0.04 -6.90
C ILE A 60 16.42 0.63 -8.18
N LYS A 61 17.74 0.84 -8.21
CA LYS A 61 18.44 1.36 -9.39
C LYS A 61 18.26 0.50 -10.64
N LYS A 62 18.22 -0.83 -10.50
CA LYS A 62 17.94 -1.72 -11.65
C LYS A 62 16.55 -1.46 -12.21
N PHE A 63 15.51 -1.44 -11.36
CA PHE A 63 14.13 -1.22 -11.80
C PHE A 63 13.89 0.18 -12.37
N ILE A 64 14.53 1.22 -11.82
CA ILE A 64 14.50 2.59 -12.38
C ILE A 64 14.98 2.61 -13.83
N GLY A 65 15.95 1.76 -14.19
CA GLY A 65 16.45 1.63 -15.57
C GLY A 65 15.41 1.16 -16.59
N TYR A 66 14.25 0.66 -16.13
CA TYR A 66 13.16 0.15 -16.95
C TYR A 66 11.86 0.95 -16.74
N SER A 67 11.96 2.27 -16.69
CA SER A 67 10.84 3.21 -16.49
C SER A 67 9.76 3.15 -17.58
N GLU A 68 10.04 2.50 -18.70
CA GLU A 68 9.04 2.17 -19.72
C GLU A 68 8.00 1.16 -19.22
N PHE A 69 8.37 0.27 -18.30
CA PHE A 69 7.50 -0.75 -17.69
C PHE A 69 7.20 -0.48 -16.21
N VAL A 70 8.11 0.18 -15.50
CA VAL A 70 8.01 0.48 -14.08
C VAL A 70 7.44 1.88 -13.88
N GLU A 71 6.35 1.99 -13.12
CA GLU A 71 5.75 3.25 -12.71
C GLU A 71 6.51 3.88 -11.54
N PHE A 72 6.79 3.07 -10.50
CA PHE A 72 7.70 3.47 -9.42
C PHE A 72 8.35 2.26 -8.76
N VAL A 73 9.44 2.53 -8.05
CA VAL A 73 10.15 1.54 -7.24
C VAL A 73 10.78 2.23 -6.03
N GLU A 74 10.50 1.71 -4.84
CA GLU A 74 10.96 2.31 -3.58
C GLU A 74 11.24 1.24 -2.52
N ARG A 75 11.86 1.65 -1.41
CA ARG A 75 11.97 0.79 -0.23
C ARG A 75 10.59 0.54 0.35
N ARG A 76 10.37 -0.68 0.84
CA ARG A 76 9.08 -1.08 1.40
C ARG A 76 8.84 -0.39 2.75
N ASP A 77 8.07 0.69 2.76
CA ASP A 77 7.73 1.44 3.99
C ASP A 77 6.49 0.87 4.68
N ILE A 78 6.70 0.02 5.67
CA ILE A 78 5.67 -0.70 6.43
C ILE A 78 4.66 0.26 7.06
N LYS A 79 5.12 1.43 7.53
CA LYS A 79 4.23 2.41 8.15
C LYS A 79 3.31 2.99 7.09
N TYR A 80 3.80 3.28 5.90
CA TYR A 80 2.98 3.78 4.80
C TYR A 80 1.95 2.74 4.32
N GLU A 81 2.32 1.46 4.23
CA GLU A 81 1.37 0.42 3.80
C GLU A 81 0.17 0.31 4.73
N LYS A 82 0.42 0.23 6.04
CA LYS A 82 -0.65 0.18 7.06
C LYS A 82 -1.58 1.40 6.97
N ARG A 83 -1.02 2.55 6.62
CA ARG A 83 -1.78 3.79 6.44
C ARG A 83 -2.69 3.71 5.22
N LEU A 84 -2.19 3.17 4.11
CA LEU A 84 -2.99 2.98 2.90
C LEU A 84 -4.07 1.91 3.07
N GLU A 85 -3.73 0.75 3.67
CA GLU A 85 -4.68 -0.31 4.00
C GLU A 85 -5.84 0.23 4.84
N LEU A 86 -5.53 0.97 5.91
CA LEU A 86 -6.55 1.60 6.74
C LEU A 86 -7.39 2.60 5.93
N SER A 87 -6.77 3.39 5.05
CA SER A 87 -7.50 4.33 4.21
C SER A 87 -8.49 3.63 3.29
N GLN A 88 -8.12 2.47 2.71
CA GLN A 88 -9.02 1.67 1.89
C GLN A 88 -10.16 1.07 2.71
N THR A 89 -9.87 0.46 3.87
CA THR A 89 -10.91 -0.04 4.78
C THR A 89 -11.88 1.07 5.18
N LEU A 90 -11.39 2.28 5.48
CA LEU A 90 -12.25 3.41 5.82
C LEU A 90 -13.11 3.86 4.63
N GLN A 91 -12.59 3.83 3.40
CA GLN A 91 -13.37 4.15 2.20
C GLN A 91 -14.48 3.12 1.96
N GLU A 92 -14.20 1.84 2.16
CA GLU A 92 -15.21 0.78 2.08
C GLU A 92 -16.27 0.94 3.17
N GLU A 93 -15.87 1.18 4.42
CA GLU A 93 -16.81 1.44 5.52
C GLU A 93 -17.67 2.70 5.28
N VAL A 94 -17.12 3.74 4.67
CA VAL A 94 -17.89 4.94 4.27
C VAL A 94 -18.92 4.58 3.19
N ARG A 95 -18.54 3.83 2.15
CA ARG A 95 -19.48 3.39 1.10
C ARG A 95 -20.60 2.53 1.67
N GLU A 96 -20.28 1.57 2.53
CA GLU A 96 -21.31 0.75 3.20
C GLU A 96 -22.28 1.60 4.02
N ILE A 97 -21.76 2.64 4.69
CA ILE A 97 -22.59 3.58 5.44
C ILE A 97 -23.49 4.40 4.51
N GLU A 98 -22.97 4.88 3.37
CA GLU A 98 -23.73 5.60 2.34
C GLU A 98 -24.84 4.72 1.74
N ASP A 99 -24.52 3.47 1.41
CA ASP A 99 -25.48 2.49 0.88
C ASP A 99 -26.59 2.17 1.90
N VAL A 100 -26.24 2.01 3.18
CA VAL A 100 -27.21 1.81 4.27
C VAL A 100 -28.07 3.05 4.52
N CYS A 101 -27.54 4.25 4.27
CA CYS A 101 -28.27 5.51 4.44
C CYS A 101 -29.39 5.68 3.41
N CYS A 102 -29.29 5.01 2.26
CA CYS A 102 -30.35 4.93 1.27
C CYS A 102 -31.53 4.02 1.71
N GLU A 103 -31.36 3.17 2.73
CA GLU A 103 -32.39 2.16 3.09
C GLU A 103 -32.95 2.25 4.52
N VAL A 104 -32.28 2.81 5.55
CA VAL A 104 -32.82 2.76 6.93
C VAL A 104 -32.51 3.99 7.83
N ALA A 105 -33.54 4.46 8.53
CA ALA A 105 -33.54 5.57 9.48
C ALA A 105 -32.52 5.49 10.66
N ASP A 106 -31.62 6.47 10.66
CA ASP A 106 -30.98 7.24 11.75
C ASP A 106 -30.14 6.58 12.86
N LYS A 107 -30.52 5.46 13.50
CA LYS A 107 -29.76 4.97 14.68
C LYS A 107 -28.52 4.13 14.35
N LYS A 108 -28.61 3.27 13.33
CA LYS A 108 -27.49 2.39 12.92
C LYS A 108 -26.38 3.20 12.24
N PHE A 109 -26.78 4.18 11.42
CA PHE A 109 -25.90 5.14 10.76
C PHE A 109 -25.05 5.92 11.76
N LYS A 110 -25.69 6.57 12.75
CA LYS A 110 -24.98 7.36 13.77
C LYS A 110 -23.93 6.55 14.54
N LYS A 111 -24.26 5.30 14.92
CA LYS A 111 -23.33 4.40 15.62
C LYS A 111 -22.13 4.00 14.75
N ASN A 112 -22.34 3.80 13.45
CA ASN A 112 -21.25 3.47 12.52
C ASN A 112 -20.34 4.69 12.26
N LEU A 113 -20.93 5.87 12.09
CA LEU A 113 -20.20 7.13 11.93
C LEU A 113 -19.32 7.44 13.15
N GLU A 114 -19.85 7.29 14.37
CA GLU A 114 -19.09 7.51 15.62
C GLU A 114 -17.89 6.55 15.74
N LYS A 115 -18.02 5.29 15.32
CA LYS A 115 -16.90 4.34 15.29
C LYS A 115 -15.82 4.76 14.31
N LEU A 116 -16.22 5.22 13.12
CA LEU A 116 -15.31 5.63 12.06
C LEU A 116 -14.53 6.88 12.46
N ILE A 117 -15.21 7.87 13.06
CA ILE A 117 -14.58 9.06 13.66
C ILE A 117 -13.57 8.66 14.75
N LYS A 118 -13.89 7.68 15.60
CA LYS A 118 -12.96 7.20 16.65
C LYS A 118 -11.71 6.55 16.05
N LYS A 119 -11.86 5.73 15.01
CA LYS A 119 -10.72 5.13 14.29
C LYS A 119 -9.81 6.20 13.67
N ILE A 120 -10.39 7.23 13.04
CA ILE A 120 -9.63 8.35 12.46
C ILE A 120 -8.90 9.15 13.54
N LYS A 121 -9.54 9.43 14.69
CA LYS A 121 -8.92 10.18 15.79
C LYS A 121 -7.73 9.44 16.40
N ASN A 122 -7.87 8.14 16.67
CA ASN A 122 -6.79 7.30 17.19
C ASN A 122 -5.59 7.16 16.24
N TYR A 123 -5.73 7.58 14.98
CA TYR A 123 -4.67 7.55 13.99
C TYR A 123 -3.87 8.86 13.91
N HIS A 124 -4.45 9.99 14.34
CA HIS A 124 -3.75 11.29 14.39
C HIS A 124 -2.93 11.51 15.67
N ASP A 125 -3.17 10.70 16.71
CA ASP A 125 -2.33 10.59 17.90
C ASP A 125 -1.87 9.14 18.10
N PRO A 126 -0.90 8.64 17.31
CA PRO A 126 -0.20 7.42 17.68
C PRO A 126 0.82 7.79 18.77
N ASP A 127 0.63 7.26 19.97
CA ASP A 127 1.72 7.17 20.97
C ASP A 127 3.01 6.60 20.35
#